data_AF-A0A4R1UBV5-F1
#
_entry.id   AF-A0A4R1UBV5-F1
#
_cell.length_a   1.000
_cell.length_b   1.000
_cell.length_c   1.000
_cell.angle_alpha   90.00
_cell.angle_beta   90.00
_cell.angle_gamma   90.00
#
_symmetry.space_group_name_H-M   'P 1'
#
loop_
_entity.id
_entity.type
_entity.pdbx_description
1 polymer ?
#
loop_
_entity_poly.entity_id
_entity_poly.type
_entity_poly.pdbx_seq_one_letter_code
_entity_poly.pdbx_strand_id
1 'polypeptide(L)'
;MVILLDGDLYVLRVPRVFGSVNFVLTRQWLPNPGIGSGTATCNITQLVDGMTAAKAGRLSDAALNTIGRAFEIAVPATFTLESTGHNLMFIARGDVEAAVNGLMARGGRYGESKWASLQAAEKVLKAAIDREGARYGFTHGLAALCKTLADTGLAFNADAQVAAIQCKPGIRYGEEPCICDEALAAHRASLELVNVLRESGAKFELGIGGLQRSG
;
A
#
# COMPACT_ATOMS: atom_id res chain seq x y z
N MET A 1 3.69 -3.47 2.78
CA MET A 1 3.49 -2.18 3.48
C MET A 1 4.53 -2.06 4.56
N VAL A 2 5.12 -0.88 4.77
CA VAL A 2 6.00 -0.60 5.91
C VAL A 2 5.21 0.11 7.02
N ILE A 3 5.47 -0.22 8.28
CA ILE A 3 4.87 0.40 9.46
C ILE A 3 5.94 0.77 10.48
N LEU A 4 5.71 1.84 11.25
CA LEU A 4 6.55 2.25 12.37
C LEU A 4 5.91 1.78 13.67
N LEU A 5 6.61 0.94 14.44
CA LEU A 5 6.16 0.44 15.74
C LEU A 5 7.27 0.68 16.77
N ASP A 6 6.95 1.38 17.86
CA ASP A 6 7.87 1.67 18.96
C ASP A 6 9.22 2.27 18.53
N GLY A 7 9.24 3.04 17.43
CA GLY A 7 10.45 3.67 16.89
C GLY A 7 11.18 2.85 15.81
N ASP A 8 10.76 1.61 15.56
CA ASP A 8 11.37 0.71 14.58
C ASP A 8 10.45 0.48 13.37
N LEU A 9 11.05 0.37 12.18
CA LEU A 9 10.34 0.03 10.96
C LEU A 9 10.17 -1.49 10.82
N TYR A 10 8.95 -1.90 10.45
CA TYR A 10 8.61 -3.29 10.17
C TYR A 10 7.91 -3.41 8.82
N VAL A 11 8.10 -4.55 8.15
CA VAL A 11 7.33 -4.90 6.96
C VAL A 11 6.08 -5.66 7.38
N LEU A 12 4.91 -5.12 7.07
CA LEU A 12 3.64 -5.84 7.11
C LEU A 12 3.44 -6.57 5.77
N ARG A 13 3.41 -7.90 5.83
CA ARG A 13 3.17 -8.76 4.67
C ARG A 13 1.68 -8.87 4.36
N VAL A 14 1.34 -8.77 3.08
CA VAL A 14 -0.01 -9.09 2.59
C VAL A 14 0.03 -10.54 2.11
N PRO A 15 -0.74 -11.46 2.73
CA PRO A 15 -0.74 -12.85 2.31
C PRO A 15 -1.51 -13.02 1.01
N ARG A 16 -1.05 -13.94 0.16
CA ARG A 16 -1.88 -14.45 -0.94
C ARG A 16 -2.93 -15.39 -0.36
N VAL A 17 -4.18 -15.17 -0.76
CA VAL A 17 -5.34 -15.90 -0.25
C VAL A 17 -5.96 -16.70 -1.38
N PHE A 18 -6.13 -18.00 -1.16
CA PHE A 18 -6.91 -18.89 -2.01
C PHE A 18 -8.09 -19.41 -1.20
N GLY A 19 -9.31 -19.04 -1.59
CA GLY A 19 -10.52 -19.34 -0.82
C GLY A 19 -10.85 -18.27 0.23
N SER A 20 -11.23 -18.69 1.44
CA SER A 20 -11.66 -17.81 2.52
C SER A 20 -10.72 -17.86 3.72
N VAL A 21 -10.39 -16.70 4.28
CA VAL A 21 -9.54 -16.55 5.47
C VAL A 21 -10.22 -15.63 6.46
N ASN A 22 -10.24 -16.02 7.73
CA ASN A 22 -10.66 -15.19 8.84
C ASN A 22 -9.43 -14.45 9.40
N PHE A 23 -9.38 -13.13 9.24
CA PHE A 23 -8.32 -12.31 9.80
C PHE A 23 -8.70 -11.82 11.18
N VAL A 24 -7.83 -12.06 12.17
CA VAL A 24 -7.99 -11.57 13.54
C VAL A 24 -6.82 -10.68 13.92
N LEU A 25 -7.07 -9.67 14.77
CA LEU A 25 -6.02 -8.80 15.30
C LEU A 25 -5.92 -9.03 16.80
N THR A 26 -4.92 -9.81 17.22
CA THR A 26 -4.72 -10.11 18.65
C THR A 26 -3.24 -10.21 19.02
N ARG A 27 -2.94 -9.92 20.28
CA ARG A 27 -1.62 -10.11 20.91
C ARG A 27 -1.29 -11.58 21.11
N GLN A 28 -2.32 -12.42 21.24
CA GLN A 28 -2.15 -13.84 21.47
C GLN A 28 -1.58 -14.48 20.20
N TRP A 29 -0.43 -15.14 20.34
CA TRP A 29 0.16 -15.90 19.24
C TRP A 29 -0.72 -17.11 18.94
N LEU A 30 -1.15 -17.24 17.70
CA LEU A 30 -1.90 -18.39 17.23
C LEU A 30 -0.93 -19.45 16.68
N PRO A 31 -1.12 -20.74 17.04
CA PRO A 31 -0.36 -21.82 16.43
C PRO A 31 -0.65 -21.85 14.92
N ASN A 32 0.36 -22.23 14.13
CA ASN A 32 0.16 -22.46 12.70
C ASN A 32 -0.70 -23.72 12.54
N PRO A 33 -1.93 -23.65 12.01
CA PRO A 33 -2.78 -24.82 11.86
C PRO A 33 -2.22 -25.83 10.84
N GLY A 34 -1.23 -25.44 10.03
CA GLY A 34 -0.70 -26.28 8.96
C GLY A 34 -1.64 -26.38 7.77
N ILE A 35 -1.53 -27.47 7.00
CA ILE A 35 -2.42 -27.77 5.88
C ILE A 35 -3.68 -28.43 6.44
N GLY A 36 -4.86 -27.86 6.16
CA GLY A 36 -6.14 -28.39 6.62
C GLY A 36 -7.30 -28.00 5.71
N SER A 37 -8.45 -28.62 5.95
CA SER A 37 -9.72 -28.26 5.30
C SER A 37 -10.48 -27.21 6.13
N GLY A 38 -11.11 -26.24 5.45
CA GLY A 38 -11.93 -25.20 6.07
C GLY A 38 -11.31 -23.80 6.05
N THR A 39 -11.99 -22.84 6.67
CA THR A 39 -11.55 -21.44 6.74
C THR A 39 -10.34 -21.31 7.65
N ALA A 40 -9.21 -20.88 7.09
CA ALA A 40 -8.02 -20.61 7.87
C ALA A 40 -8.21 -19.34 8.70
N THR A 41 -7.78 -19.35 9.97
CA THR A 41 -7.68 -18.14 10.79
C THR A 41 -6.24 -17.63 10.77
N CYS A 42 -6.04 -16.37 10.42
CA CYS A 42 -4.74 -15.72 10.35
C CYS A 42 -4.72 -14.52 11.30
N ASN A 43 -3.76 -14.51 12.24
CA ASN A 43 -3.54 -13.34 13.08
C ASN A 43 -2.69 -12.31 12.33
N ILE A 44 -3.20 -11.10 12.16
CA ILE A 44 -2.54 -10.02 11.44
C ILE A 44 -1.19 -9.65 12.09
N THR A 45 -1.05 -9.78 13.42
CA THR A 45 0.24 -9.51 14.08
C THR A 45 1.34 -10.46 13.65
N GLN A 46 1.00 -11.70 13.24
CA GLN A 46 1.95 -12.69 12.73
C GLN A 46 2.38 -12.43 11.28
N LEU A 47 1.73 -11.48 10.60
CA LEU A 47 2.11 -11.02 9.26
C LEU A 47 3.16 -9.90 9.29
N VAL A 48 3.44 -9.33 10.45
CA VAL A 48 4.54 -8.38 10.64
C VAL A 48 5.86 -9.15 10.64
N ASP A 49 6.77 -8.79 9.74
CA ASP A 49 8.04 -9.47 9.58
C ASP A 49 8.93 -9.31 10.81
N GLY A 50 9.62 -10.38 11.22
CA GLY A 50 10.39 -10.41 12.46
C GLY A 50 9.56 -10.36 13.76
N MET A 51 8.22 -10.35 13.70
CA MET A 51 7.39 -10.40 14.91
C MET A 51 7.53 -11.76 15.63
N THR A 52 7.64 -11.72 16.95
CA THR A 52 7.71 -12.90 17.83
C THR A 52 6.54 -12.92 18.80
N ALA A 53 6.20 -14.09 19.35
CA ALA A 53 5.16 -14.22 20.38
C ALA A 53 5.41 -13.30 21.59
N ALA A 54 6.67 -13.18 22.04
CA ALA A 54 7.06 -12.33 23.16
C ALA A 54 6.93 -10.82 22.86
N LYS A 55 7.17 -10.38 21.61
CA LYS A 55 6.95 -8.98 21.21
C LYS A 55 5.45 -8.72 21.00
N ALA A 56 4.73 -9.62 20.33
CA ALA A 56 3.29 -9.53 20.09
C ALA A 56 2.51 -9.39 21.41
N GLY A 57 2.87 -10.18 22.43
CA GLY A 57 2.28 -10.12 23.77
C GLY A 57 2.47 -8.79 24.50
N ARG A 58 3.41 -7.95 24.06
CA ARG A 58 3.75 -6.64 24.67
C ARG A 58 3.34 -5.44 23.81
N LEU A 59 2.69 -5.65 22.66
CA LEU A 59 2.24 -4.55 21.82
C LEU A 59 1.25 -3.66 22.58
N SER A 60 1.42 -2.34 22.50
CA SER A 60 0.42 -1.38 22.97
C SER A 60 -0.84 -1.41 22.09
N ASP A 61 -1.95 -0.87 22.58
CA ASP A 61 -3.18 -0.76 21.76
C ASP A 61 -2.95 0.16 20.55
N ALA A 62 -2.11 1.20 20.72
CA ALA A 62 -1.70 2.07 19.63
C ALA A 62 -0.94 1.27 18.54
N ALA A 63 0.01 0.41 18.94
CA ALA A 63 0.75 -0.42 18.00
C ALA A 63 -0.16 -1.42 17.27
N LEU A 64 -1.11 -2.04 17.96
CA LEU A 64 -2.12 -2.90 17.33
C LEU A 64 -2.98 -2.13 16.32
N ASN A 65 -3.45 -0.93 16.68
CA ASN A 65 -4.24 -0.09 15.78
C ASN A 65 -3.44 0.32 14.53
N THR A 66 -2.16 0.65 14.70
CA THR A 66 -1.25 0.90 13.57
C THR A 66 -1.15 -0.30 12.63
N ILE A 67 -0.97 -1.52 13.17
CA ILE A 67 -0.94 -2.75 12.38
C ILE A 67 -2.27 -2.96 11.65
N GLY A 68 -3.40 -2.84 12.35
CA GLY A 68 -4.73 -3.03 11.79
C GLY A 68 -5.04 -2.06 10.64
N ARG A 69 -4.82 -0.77 10.85
CA ARG A 69 -5.01 0.26 9.80
C ARG A 69 -4.13 0.02 8.59
N ALA A 70 -2.86 -0.32 8.81
CA ALA A 70 -1.95 -0.63 7.72
C ALA A 70 -2.40 -1.87 6.93
N PHE A 71 -2.96 -2.88 7.60
CA PHE A 71 -3.51 -4.07 6.95
C PHE A 71 -4.73 -3.73 6.10
N GLU A 72 -5.65 -2.92 6.64
CA GLU A 72 -6.86 -2.47 5.93
C GLU A 72 -6.55 -1.62 4.70
N ILE A 73 -5.42 -0.91 4.68
CA ILE A 73 -4.93 -0.20 3.49
C ILE A 73 -4.25 -1.18 2.52
N ALA A 74 -3.33 -2.00 3.03
CA ALA A 74 -2.40 -2.76 2.20
C ALA A 74 -3.08 -3.90 1.44
N VAL A 75 -4.02 -4.60 2.08
CA VAL A 75 -4.72 -5.74 1.48
C VAL A 75 -5.47 -5.33 0.21
N PRO A 76 -6.47 -4.42 0.26
CA PRO A 76 -7.22 -4.06 -0.93
C PRO A 76 -6.32 -3.48 -2.04
N ALA A 77 -5.37 -2.62 -1.69
CA ALA A 77 -4.46 -2.02 -2.66
C ALA A 77 -3.61 -3.08 -3.37
N THR A 78 -3.04 -4.02 -2.61
CA THR A 78 -2.16 -5.07 -3.14
C THR A 78 -2.94 -6.02 -4.05
N PHE A 79 -4.14 -6.43 -3.63
CA PHE A 79 -4.99 -7.29 -4.46
C PHE A 79 -5.43 -6.57 -5.73
N THR A 80 -5.84 -5.31 -5.66
CA THR A 80 -6.17 -4.51 -6.85
C THR A 80 -4.98 -4.38 -7.81
N LEU A 81 -3.78 -4.12 -7.30
CA LEU A 81 -2.56 -4.10 -8.11
C LEU A 81 -2.26 -5.45 -8.76
N GLU A 82 -2.51 -6.56 -8.07
CA GLU A 82 -2.24 -7.92 -8.55
C GLU A 82 -3.29 -8.43 -9.54
N SER A 83 -4.57 -8.17 -9.30
CA SER A 83 -5.67 -8.67 -10.15
C SER A 83 -5.91 -7.81 -11.38
N THR A 84 -5.52 -6.54 -11.36
CA THR A 84 -5.77 -5.65 -12.50
C THR A 84 -4.86 -6.01 -13.67
N GLY A 85 -5.43 -6.58 -14.73
CA GLY A 85 -4.71 -7.07 -15.91
C GLY A 85 -4.18 -5.94 -16.80
N HIS A 86 -3.23 -5.15 -16.31
CA HIS A 86 -2.70 -3.97 -17.00
C HIS A 86 -1.18 -3.85 -16.79
N ASN A 87 -0.41 -3.61 -17.86
CA ASN A 87 1.05 -3.57 -17.78
C ASN A 87 1.57 -2.51 -16.78
N LEU A 88 0.96 -1.32 -16.74
CA LEU A 88 1.35 -0.30 -15.75
C LEU A 88 1.06 -0.72 -14.31
N MET A 89 0.04 -1.55 -14.04
CA MET A 89 -0.23 -2.04 -12.70
C MET A 89 0.83 -3.04 -12.25
N PHE A 90 1.27 -3.91 -13.18
CA PHE A 90 2.41 -4.79 -12.95
C PHE A 90 3.69 -4.01 -12.61
N ILE A 91 4.00 -2.95 -13.37
CA ILE A 91 5.18 -2.12 -13.09
C ILE A 91 5.02 -1.37 -11.76
N ALA A 92 3.83 -0.84 -11.47
CA ALA A 92 3.54 -0.16 -10.20
C ALA A 92 3.78 -1.06 -8.97
N ARG A 93 3.53 -2.38 -9.08
CA ARG A 93 3.89 -3.34 -8.00
C ARG A 93 5.39 -3.35 -7.73
N GLY A 94 6.20 -3.37 -8.79
CA GLY A 94 7.65 -3.29 -8.66
C GLY A 94 8.11 -1.98 -8.01
N ASP A 95 7.44 -0.87 -8.30
CA ASP A 95 7.70 0.41 -7.65
C ASP A 95 7.31 0.40 -6.16
N VAL A 96 6.19 -0.24 -5.79
CA VAL A 96 5.81 -0.43 -4.38
C VAL A 96 6.86 -1.27 -3.64
N GLU A 97 7.38 -2.33 -4.26
CA GLU A 97 8.47 -3.14 -3.69
C GLU A 97 9.76 -2.32 -3.53
N ALA A 98 10.10 -1.50 -4.53
CA ALA A 98 11.24 -0.58 -4.45
C ALA A 98 11.07 0.45 -3.30
N ALA A 99 9.85 0.95 -3.09
CA ALA A 99 9.55 1.85 -1.96
C ALA A 99 9.76 1.17 -0.59
N VAL A 100 9.31 -0.08 -0.45
CA VAL A 100 9.55 -0.89 0.76
C VAL A 100 11.05 -1.11 0.98
N ASN A 101 11.78 -1.51 -0.06
CA ASN A 101 13.22 -1.76 0.01
C ASN A 101 14.00 -0.50 0.39
N GLY A 102 13.61 0.67 -0.12
CA GLY A 102 14.23 1.95 0.24
C GLY A 102 14.02 2.33 1.71
N LEU A 103 12.82 2.11 2.25
CA LEU A 103 12.53 2.34 3.67
C LEU A 103 13.31 1.39 4.59
N MET A 104 13.40 0.11 4.21
CA MET A 104 14.06 -0.93 5.01
C MET A 104 15.58 -0.99 4.83
N ALA A 105 16.14 -0.22 3.89
CA ALA A 105 17.57 -0.19 3.65
C ALA A 105 18.35 0.33 4.88
N ARG A 106 19.54 -0.23 5.13
CA ARG A 106 20.42 0.24 6.21
C ARG A 106 20.76 1.72 6.02
N GLY A 107 20.44 2.54 7.02
CA GLY A 107 20.63 4.00 6.98
C GLY A 107 19.50 4.78 6.31
N GLY A 108 18.49 4.09 5.76
CA GLY A 108 17.33 4.70 5.12
C GLY A 108 17.63 5.32 3.75
N ARG A 109 17.00 4.81 2.69
CA ARG A 109 17.00 5.46 1.37
C ARG A 109 15.67 6.16 1.15
N TYR A 110 15.36 7.11 2.04
CA TYR A 110 14.04 7.73 2.14
C TYR A 110 13.65 8.51 0.87
N GLY A 111 14.61 9.21 0.24
CA GLY A 111 14.36 9.88 -1.03
C GLY A 111 14.04 8.92 -2.17
N GLU A 112 14.78 7.81 -2.28
CA GLU A 112 14.50 6.75 -3.26
C GLU A 112 13.14 6.09 -3.01
N SER A 113 12.78 5.88 -1.74
CA SER A 113 11.48 5.31 -1.38
C SER A 113 10.31 6.23 -1.74
N LYS A 114 10.42 7.53 -1.43
CA LYS A 114 9.41 8.53 -1.80
C LYS A 114 9.29 8.66 -3.32
N TRP A 115 10.41 8.63 -4.04
CA TRP A 115 10.41 8.59 -5.50
C TRP A 115 9.72 7.34 -6.06
N ALA A 116 10.01 6.16 -5.53
CA ALA A 116 9.34 4.93 -5.93
C ALA A 116 7.82 4.98 -5.65
N SER A 117 7.42 5.59 -4.53
CA SER A 117 6.00 5.82 -4.21
C SER A 117 5.32 6.74 -5.23
N LEU A 118 6.00 7.80 -5.70
CA LEU A 118 5.54 8.64 -6.80
C LEU A 118 5.38 7.86 -8.10
N GLN A 119 6.36 7.02 -8.41
CA GLN A 119 6.35 6.18 -9.62
C GLN A 119 5.23 5.15 -9.62
N ALA A 120 4.92 4.55 -8.46
CA ALA A 120 3.78 3.66 -8.30
C ALA A 120 2.45 4.42 -8.54
N ALA A 121 2.26 5.55 -7.86
CA ALA A 121 1.05 6.37 -7.96
C ALA A 121 0.79 6.87 -9.39
N GLU A 122 1.84 7.33 -10.07
CA GLU A 122 1.79 7.77 -11.47
C GLU A 122 1.26 6.66 -12.39
N LYS A 123 1.79 5.44 -12.25
CA LYS A 123 1.43 4.31 -13.10
C LYS A 123 0.00 3.82 -12.82
N VAL A 124 -0.44 3.86 -11.56
CA VAL A 124 -1.82 3.54 -11.18
C VAL A 124 -2.80 4.55 -11.78
N LEU A 125 -2.53 5.85 -11.67
CA LEU A 125 -3.37 6.89 -12.28
C LEU A 125 -3.42 6.76 -13.81
N LYS A 126 -2.28 6.51 -14.44
CA LYS A 126 -2.21 6.29 -15.90
C LYS A 126 -2.98 5.04 -16.32
N ALA A 127 -2.93 3.95 -15.54
CA ALA A 127 -3.75 2.77 -15.77
C ALA A 127 -5.24 3.08 -15.64
N ALA A 128 -5.66 3.86 -14.64
CA ALA A 128 -7.05 4.29 -14.50
C ALA A 128 -7.51 5.11 -15.72
N ILE A 129 -6.73 6.10 -16.14
CA ILE A 129 -7.03 6.94 -17.32
C ILE A 129 -7.18 6.07 -18.58
N ASP A 130 -6.26 5.13 -18.80
CA ASP A 130 -6.29 4.23 -19.97
C ASP A 130 -7.54 3.32 -19.96
N ARG A 131 -7.90 2.79 -18.78
CA ARG A 131 -9.10 1.96 -18.60
C ARG A 131 -10.40 2.74 -18.79
N GLU A 132 -10.38 4.05 -18.59
CA GLU A 132 -11.49 4.95 -18.95
C GLU A 132 -11.51 5.33 -20.45
N GLY A 133 -10.55 4.84 -21.24
CA GLY A 133 -10.45 5.12 -22.68
C GLY A 133 -9.86 6.49 -23.00
N ALA A 134 -9.29 7.17 -22.01
CA ALA A 134 -8.65 8.46 -22.16
C ALA A 134 -7.13 8.32 -22.35
N ARG A 135 -6.48 9.40 -22.81
CA ARG A 135 -5.02 9.46 -22.97
C ARG A 135 -4.41 10.33 -21.89
N TYR A 136 -3.23 9.94 -21.42
CA TYR A 136 -2.43 10.72 -20.48
C TYR A 136 -1.16 11.27 -21.16
N GLY A 137 -0.67 12.41 -20.65
CA GLY A 137 0.56 13.02 -21.13
C GLY A 137 1.83 12.42 -20.49
N PHE A 138 2.99 12.80 -21.05
CA PHE A 138 4.30 12.52 -20.45
C PHE A 138 4.58 13.52 -19.31
N THR A 139 4.02 13.24 -18.14
CA THR A 139 4.22 14.04 -16.92
C THR A 139 4.40 13.14 -15.69
N HIS A 140 5.14 13.66 -14.72
CA HIS A 140 5.28 13.12 -13.36
C HIS A 140 4.42 13.88 -12.34
N GLY A 141 3.61 14.84 -12.79
CA GLY A 141 2.72 15.63 -11.93
C GLY A 141 1.43 14.88 -11.65
N LEU A 142 1.29 14.36 -10.43
CA LEU A 142 0.10 13.58 -10.05
C LEU A 142 -1.17 14.42 -10.11
N ALA A 143 -1.12 15.69 -9.71
CA ALA A 143 -2.28 16.59 -9.78
C ALA A 143 -2.82 16.74 -11.21
N ALA A 144 -1.94 16.78 -12.21
CA ALA A 144 -2.34 16.84 -13.61
C ALA A 144 -3.00 15.53 -14.06
N LEU A 145 -2.47 14.38 -13.64
CA LEU A 145 -3.06 13.07 -13.93
C LEU A 145 -4.41 12.91 -13.22
N CYS A 146 -4.55 13.35 -11.97
CA CYS A 146 -5.82 13.35 -11.25
C CYS A 146 -6.87 14.17 -12.00
N LYS A 147 -6.50 15.37 -12.48
CA LYS A 147 -7.38 16.19 -13.31
C LYS A 147 -7.79 15.46 -14.59
N THR A 148 -6.84 14.88 -15.33
CA THR A 148 -7.14 14.11 -16.55
C THR A 148 -8.11 12.96 -16.28
N LEU A 149 -7.96 12.25 -15.16
CA LEU A 149 -8.88 11.19 -14.78
C LEU A 149 -10.26 11.73 -14.38
N ALA A 150 -10.31 12.84 -13.65
CA ALA A 150 -11.59 13.47 -13.30
C ALA A 150 -12.36 13.95 -14.54
N ASP A 151 -11.65 14.43 -15.56
CA ASP A 151 -12.24 14.84 -16.85
C ASP A 151 -12.89 13.68 -17.63
N THR A 152 -12.64 12.41 -17.25
CA THR A 152 -13.37 11.24 -17.80
C THR A 152 -14.72 11.00 -17.13
N GLY A 153 -15.06 11.79 -16.11
CA GLY A 153 -16.29 11.66 -15.32
C GLY A 153 -16.14 10.83 -14.04
N LEU A 154 -14.94 10.34 -13.71
CA LEU A 154 -14.68 9.66 -12.44
C LEU A 154 -14.60 10.67 -11.30
N ALA A 155 -15.49 10.55 -10.30
CA ALA A 155 -15.50 11.41 -9.13
C ALA A 155 -14.69 10.81 -7.98
N PHE A 156 -13.59 11.46 -7.59
CA PHE A 156 -12.73 11.04 -6.48
C PHE A 156 -12.00 12.24 -5.87
N ASN A 157 -11.46 12.08 -4.65
CA ASN A 157 -10.57 13.05 -4.03
C ASN A 157 -9.28 12.36 -3.57
N ALA A 158 -8.15 12.80 -4.10
CA ALA A 158 -6.83 12.27 -3.80
C ALA A 158 -5.83 13.36 -3.37
N ASP A 159 -6.30 14.54 -2.98
CA ASP A 159 -5.43 15.70 -2.74
C ASP A 159 -4.42 15.44 -1.62
N ALA A 160 -4.85 14.81 -0.54
CA ALA A 160 -3.99 14.43 0.58
C ALA A 160 -2.90 13.43 0.15
N GLN A 161 -3.27 12.44 -0.66
CA GLN A 161 -2.31 11.46 -1.17
C GLN A 161 -1.31 12.12 -2.12
N VAL A 162 -1.78 12.95 -3.05
CA VAL A 162 -0.92 13.68 -3.98
C VAL A 162 0.08 14.57 -3.22
N ALA A 163 -0.37 15.30 -2.20
CA ALA A 163 0.50 16.15 -1.40
C ALA A 163 1.59 15.35 -0.65
N ALA A 164 1.26 14.17 -0.13
CA ALA A 164 2.22 13.32 0.56
C ALA A 164 3.24 12.67 -0.40
N ILE A 165 2.82 12.33 -1.62
CA ILE A 165 3.62 11.56 -2.58
C ILE A 165 4.51 12.46 -3.45
N GLN A 166 3.99 13.60 -3.91
CA GLN A 166 4.65 14.40 -4.92
C GLN A 166 6.05 14.87 -4.46
N CYS A 167 7.06 14.61 -5.29
CA CYS A 167 8.43 15.05 -5.11
C CYS A 167 9.08 15.36 -6.46
N LYS A 168 10.28 15.97 -6.45
CA LYS A 168 11.06 16.21 -7.67
C LYS A 168 12.04 15.07 -7.93
N PRO A 169 12.48 14.84 -9.19
CA PRO A 169 13.43 13.77 -9.52
C PRO A 169 14.75 13.82 -8.74
N GLY A 170 15.18 15.01 -8.31
CA GLY A 170 16.39 15.27 -7.54
C GLY A 170 16.41 14.64 -6.14
N ILE A 171 15.24 14.27 -5.58
CA ILE A 171 15.14 13.62 -4.26
C ILE A 171 15.94 12.31 -4.17
N ARG A 172 16.16 11.64 -5.30
CA ARG A 172 16.99 10.43 -5.41
C ARG A 172 18.47 10.69 -5.21
N TYR A 173 18.92 11.90 -5.55
CA TYR A 173 20.32 12.30 -5.52
C TYR A 173 20.66 13.12 -4.27
N GLY A 174 19.72 13.24 -3.33
CA GLY A 174 19.88 14.05 -2.12
C GLY A 174 19.76 15.56 -2.36
N GLU A 175 19.29 15.99 -3.53
CA GLU A 175 19.04 17.41 -3.84
C GLU A 175 17.84 17.97 -3.05
N GLU A 176 16.93 17.09 -2.64
CA GLU A 176 15.80 17.38 -1.75
C GLU A 176 15.93 16.47 -0.52
N PRO A 177 15.89 17.01 0.71
CA PRO A 177 15.91 16.19 1.91
C PRO A 177 14.61 15.37 2.01
N CYS A 178 14.71 14.15 2.53
CA CYS A 178 13.56 13.31 2.80
C CYS A 178 13.83 12.55 4.10
N ILE A 179 12.98 12.74 5.11
CA ILE A 179 13.08 12.02 6.37
C ILE A 179 12.22 10.74 6.35
N CYS A 180 12.45 9.87 7.33
CA CYS A 180 11.73 8.60 7.47
C CYS A 180 10.21 8.77 7.42
N ASP A 181 9.67 9.73 8.18
CA ASP A 181 8.22 9.96 8.27
C ASP A 181 7.61 10.40 6.93
N GLU A 182 8.33 11.21 6.15
CA GLU A 182 7.89 11.66 4.83
C GLU A 182 7.86 10.50 3.83
N ALA A 183 8.91 9.65 3.83
CA ALA A 183 8.94 8.47 2.97
C ALA A 183 7.87 7.45 3.36
N LEU A 184 7.64 7.26 4.66
CA LEU A 184 6.60 6.37 5.18
C LEU A 184 5.20 6.89 4.82
N ALA A 185 4.98 8.20 4.95
CA ALA A 185 3.73 8.85 4.54
C ALA A 185 3.49 8.70 3.03
N ALA A 186 4.51 8.93 2.19
CA ALA A 186 4.40 8.76 0.75
C ALA A 186 4.12 7.30 0.36
N HIS A 187 4.80 6.34 0.98
CA HIS A 187 4.55 4.91 0.74
C HIS A 187 3.11 4.53 1.08
N ARG A 188 2.64 4.94 2.27
CA ARG A 188 1.25 4.72 2.69
C ARG A 188 0.25 5.36 1.72
N ALA A 189 0.46 6.64 1.42
CA ALA A 189 -0.41 7.40 0.53
C ALA A 189 -0.50 6.80 -0.88
N SER A 190 0.58 6.20 -1.38
CA SER A 190 0.57 5.53 -2.69
C SER A 190 -0.38 4.33 -2.73
N LEU A 191 -0.50 3.58 -1.63
CA LEU A 191 -1.45 2.47 -1.50
C LEU A 191 -2.86 2.97 -1.22
N GLU A 192 -3.02 4.02 -0.41
CA GLU A 192 -4.32 4.67 -0.20
C GLU A 192 -4.88 5.21 -1.51
N LEU A 193 -4.05 5.76 -2.40
CA LEU A 193 -4.47 6.22 -3.72
C LEU A 193 -5.08 5.09 -4.56
N VAL A 194 -4.49 3.89 -4.52
CA VAL A 194 -5.08 2.72 -5.19
C VAL A 194 -6.49 2.45 -4.67
N ASN A 195 -6.66 2.48 -3.35
CA ASN A 195 -7.96 2.24 -2.71
C ASN A 195 -8.97 3.34 -3.03
N VAL A 196 -8.56 4.62 -3.00
CA VAL A 196 -9.40 5.76 -3.38
C VAL A 196 -9.95 5.57 -4.79
N LEU A 197 -9.10 5.25 -5.76
CA LEU A 197 -9.52 5.05 -7.15
C LEU A 197 -10.42 3.82 -7.30
N ARG A 198 -10.07 2.71 -6.64
CA ARG A 198 -10.88 1.49 -6.59
C ARG A 198 -12.29 1.77 -6.06
N GLU A 199 -12.39 2.46 -4.93
CA GLU A 199 -13.66 2.76 -4.25
C GLU A 199 -14.48 3.80 -5.00
N SER A 200 -13.82 4.68 -5.76
CA SER A 200 -14.46 5.65 -6.63
C SER A 200 -14.99 5.04 -7.94
N GLY A 201 -14.76 3.75 -8.17
CA GLY A 201 -15.28 3.03 -9.33
C GLY A 201 -14.37 3.05 -10.57
N ALA A 202 -13.07 3.33 -10.40
CA ALA A 202 -12.11 3.09 -11.48
C ALA A 202 -12.22 1.62 -11.94
N LYS A 203 -12.13 1.39 -13.26
CA LYS A 203 -12.27 0.06 -13.91
C LYS A 203 -11.09 -0.88 -13.63
N PHE A 204 -10.86 -1.14 -12.35
CA PHE A 204 -9.90 -2.09 -11.81
C PHE A 204 -10.59 -3.38 -11.40
N GLU A 205 -9.88 -4.49 -11.54
CA GLU A 205 -10.27 -5.77 -11.02
C GLU A 205 -10.06 -5.76 -9.50
N LEU A 206 -11.11 -6.02 -8.72
CA LEU A 206 -11.08 -5.87 -7.25
C LEU A 206 -10.24 -6.94 -6.53
N GLY A 207 -10.01 -8.09 -7.17
CA GLY A 207 -9.26 -9.21 -6.61
C GLY A 207 -10.03 -9.93 -5.51
N ILE A 208 -10.06 -9.37 -4.30
CA ILE A 208 -10.88 -9.87 -3.19
C ILE A 208 -12.22 -9.14 -3.17
N GLY A 209 -13.33 -9.86 -2.98
CA GLY A 209 -14.70 -9.34 -2.92
C GLY A 209 -15.03 -8.45 -1.71
N GLY A 210 -14.04 -7.74 -1.16
CA GLY A 210 -14.14 -6.89 0.02
C GLY A 210 -13.69 -7.57 1.31
N LEU A 211 -12.98 -6.83 2.17
CA LEU A 211 -12.80 -7.18 3.58
C LEU A 211 -14.14 -6.91 4.29
N GLN A 212 -14.81 -7.97 4.74
CA GLN A 212 -16.00 -7.83 5.58
C GLN A 212 -15.58 -7.78 7.05
N ARG A 213 -15.89 -6.68 7.74
CA ARG A 213 -15.74 -6.60 9.20
C ARG A 213 -16.92 -7.34 9.83
N SER A 214 -16.65 -8.44 10.54
CA SER A 214 -17.60 -8.99 11.50
C SER A 214 -17.71 -8.00 12.67
N GLY A 215 -18.93 -7.53 12.94
CA GLY A 215 -19.25 -6.68 14.08
C GLY A 215 -19.20 -7.38 15.43
#